data_AF-A0A353VCV3-F1
#
_entry.id   AF-A0A353VCV3-F1
#
_cell.length_a   1.000
_cell.length_b   1.000
_cell.length_c   1.000
_cell.angle_alpha   90.00
_cell.angle_beta   90.00
_cell.angle_gamma   90.00
#
_symmetry.space_group_name_H-M   'P 1'
#
loop_
_entity.id
_entity.type
_entity.pdbx_description
1 polymer ?
#
loop_
_entity_poly.entity_id
_entity_poly.type
_entity_poly.pdbx_seq_one_letter_code
_entity_poly.pdbx_strand_id
1 'polypeptide(L)' 'MTATYGHDNASRAAMPFYVARGAKESGIDVGIVLALDATVLVKPDVRKHVQPHGQPPLTELFQFAVDHRIPIYV' A
#
# COMPACT_ATOMS: atom_id res chain seq x y z
N MET A 1 7.40 6.59 0.17
CA MET A 1 6.04 6.84 0.68
C MET A 1 5.91 6.23 2.07
N THR A 2 5.24 6.89 3.01
CA THR A 2 5.04 6.36 4.37
C THR A 2 3.56 6.10 4.61
N ALA A 3 3.22 4.87 5.00
CA ALA A 3 1.89 4.47 5.45
C ALA A 3 1.87 4.41 6.98
N THR A 4 0.86 5.03 7.58
CA THR A 4 0.68 5.07 9.03
C THR A 4 -0.69 4.58 9.50
N TYR A 5 -1.60 4.29 8.57
CA TYR A 5 -2.96 3.87 8.85
C TYR A 5 -3.13 2.38 8.54
N GLY A 6 -3.71 1.66 9.50
CA GLY A 6 -4.12 0.28 9.34
C GLY A 6 -5.51 0.16 8.68
N HIS A 7 -6.06 -1.05 8.74
CA HIS A 7 -7.33 -1.41 8.11
C HIS A 7 -8.55 -0.56 8.54
N ASP A 8 -8.50 0.07 9.71
CA ASP A 8 -9.59 0.91 10.26
C ASP A 8 -9.89 2.15 9.41
N ASN A 9 -8.94 2.59 8.57
CA ASN A 9 -9.18 3.63 7.58
C ASN A 9 -8.68 3.19 6.20
N ALA A 10 -9.53 2.49 5.46
CA ALA A 10 -9.14 1.84 4.21
C ALA A 10 -8.57 2.82 3.17
N SER A 11 -9.21 3.99 2.98
CA SER A 11 -8.74 4.99 2.02
C SER A 11 -7.35 5.54 2.37
N ARG A 12 -7.04 5.75 3.65
CA ARG A 12 -5.71 6.23 4.08
C ARG A 12 -4.67 5.12 4.11
N ALA A 13 -5.07 3.88 4.41
CA ALA A 13 -4.19 2.72 4.36
C ALA A 13 -3.69 2.43 2.94
N ALA A 14 -4.56 2.57 1.94
CA ALA A 14 -4.24 2.29 0.55
C ALA A 14 -3.53 3.45 -0.17
N MET A 15 -3.71 4.70 0.27
CA MET A 15 -3.20 5.88 -0.43
C MET A 15 -1.68 5.84 -0.72
N PRO A 16 -0.79 5.46 0.23
CA PRO A 16 0.65 5.36 -0.04
C PRO A 16 1.00 4.35 -1.13
N PHE A 17 0.27 3.23 -1.22
CA PHE A 17 0.46 2.23 -2.28
C PHE A 17 -0.05 2.74 -3.62
N TYR A 18 -1.21 3.39 -3.63
CA TYR A 18 -1.78 3.99 -4.84
C TYR A 18 -0.86 5.06 -5.44
N VAL A 19 -0.29 5.93 -4.60
CA VAL A 19 0.69 6.94 -5.04
C VAL A 19 1.99 6.30 -5.48
N ALA A 20 2.47 5.26 -4.78
CA ALA A 20 3.68 4.54 -5.19
C ALA A 20 3.52 3.87 -6.55
N ARG A 21 2.33 3.35 -6.88
CA ARG A 21 1.99 2.85 -8.22
C ARG A 21 2.20 3.94 -9.27
N GLY A 22 1.54 5.09 -9.10
CA GLY A 22 1.66 6.20 -10.06
C GLY A 22 3.10 6.71 -10.22
N ALA A 23 3.87 6.77 -9.11
CA ALA A 23 5.29 7.11 -9.16
C ALA A 23 6.09 6.09 -9.99
N LYS A 24 5.90 4.78 -9.73
CA LYS A 24 6.59 3.71 -10.45
C LYS A 24 6.25 3.69 -11.94
N GLU A 25 4.97 3.87 -12.30
CA GLU A 25 4.50 3.96 -13.69
C GLU A 25 5.08 5.18 -14.42
N SER A 26 5.38 6.24 -13.67
CA SER A 26 6.05 7.45 -14.19
C SER A 26 7.58 7.33 -14.24
N GLY A 27 8.15 6.15 -13.97
CA GLY A 27 9.60 5.92 -13.99
C GLY A 27 10.35 6.46 -12.77
N ILE A 28 9.65 6.85 -11.71
CA ILE A 28 10.25 7.34 -10.46
C ILE A 28 10.57 6.15 -9.56
N ASP A 29 11.80 6.11 -9.02
CA ASP A 29 12.17 5.12 -8.01
C ASP A 29 11.47 5.45 -6.68
N VAL A 30 10.84 4.44 -6.08
CA VAL A 30 9.95 4.62 -4.94
C VAL A 30 9.99 3.38 -4.05
N GLY A 31 9.93 3.60 -2.74
CA GLY A 31 9.69 2.58 -1.73
C GLY A 31 8.52 2.95 -0.84
N ILE A 32 7.99 1.95 -0.12
CA ILE A 32 6.89 2.11 0.83
C ILE A 32 7.40 1.72 2.22
N VAL A 33 7.23 2.60 3.20
CA VAL A 33 7.50 2.31 4.61
C VAL A 33 6.16 2.15 5.32
N LEU A 34 5.96 1.02 5.99
CA LEU A 34 4.83 0.79 6.88
C LEU A 34 5.26 1.14 8.29
N ALA A 35 4.54 2.05 8.93
CA ALA A 35 4.79 2.46 10.31
C ALA A 35 3.48 2.48 11.09
N LEU A 36 3.56 2.46 12.42
CA LEU A 36 2.39 2.51 13.30
C LEU A 36 1.36 1.42 12.91
N ASP A 37 0.09 1.80 12.77
CA ASP A 37 -1.00 0.88 12.47
C ASP A 37 -0.90 0.26 11.07
N ALA A 38 -0.10 0.82 10.16
CA ALA A 38 0.09 0.23 8.83
C ALA A 38 0.92 -1.06 8.85
N THR A 39 1.69 -1.31 9.92
CA THR A 39 2.55 -2.51 10.03
C THR A 39 1.74 -3.80 9.93
N VAL A 40 0.46 -3.83 10.35
CA VAL A 40 -0.38 -5.02 10.25
C VAL A 40 -0.79 -5.37 8.81
N LEU A 41 -0.65 -4.43 7.86
CA LEU A 41 -1.05 -4.62 6.46
C LEU A 41 -0.16 -5.62 5.71
N VAL A 42 1.02 -5.97 6.25
CA VAL A 42 1.83 -7.09 5.73
C VAL A 42 1.10 -8.43 5.80
N LYS A 43 0.12 -8.57 6.70
CA LYS A 43 -0.64 -9.80 6.88
C LYS A 43 -1.70 -9.94 5.78
N PRO A 44 -1.68 -11.04 4.99
CA PRO A 44 -2.67 -11.28 3.92
C PRO A 44 -4.11 -11.18 4.39
N ASP A 45 -4.39 -11.74 5.56
CA ASP A 45 -5.73 -11.75 6.13
C ASP A 45 -6.23 -10.37 6.56
N VAL A 46 -5.33 -9.41 6.80
CA VAL A 46 -5.72 -8.03 7.11
C VAL A 46 -5.97 -7.26 5.82
N ARG A 47 -5.01 -7.30 4.88
CA ARG A 47 -5.08 -6.49 3.65
C ARG A 47 -6.26 -6.85 2.75
N LYS A 48 -6.76 -8.10 2.77
CA LYS A 48 -7.94 -8.52 2.00
C LYS A 48 -9.23 -7.79 2.38
N HIS A 49 -9.28 -7.19 3.57
CA HIS A 49 -10.43 -6.42 4.06
C HIS A 49 -10.30 -4.91 3.78
N VAL A 50 -9.19 -4.45 3.21
CA VAL A 50 -8.96 -3.03 2.94
C VAL A 50 -9.47 -2.67 1.55
N GLN A 51 -10.71 -2.15 1.53
CA GLN A 51 -11.45 -1.74 0.33
C GLN A 51 -11.63 -0.21 0.30
N PRO A 52 -10.66 0.55 -0.22
CA PRO A 52 -10.72 2.01 -0.27
C PRO A 52 -11.73 2.52 -1.31
N HIS A 53 -12.29 3.71 -1.11
CA HIS A 53 -13.13 4.36 -2.12
C HIS A 53 -12.28 5.11 -3.14
N GLY A 54 -12.52 4.90 -4.44
CA GLY A 54 -11.82 5.59 -5.53
C GLY A 54 -10.38 5.12 -5.78
N GLN A 55 -9.95 4.05 -5.12
CA GLN A 55 -8.67 3.37 -5.33
C GLN A 55 -8.94 1.87 -5.52
N PRO A 56 -8.06 1.11 -6.17
CA PRO A 56 -8.16 -0.35 -6.20
C PRO A 56 -8.05 -0.96 -4.79
N PRO A 57 -8.52 -2.22 -4.59
CA PRO A 57 -8.31 -2.96 -3.36
C PRO A 57 -6.84 -2.99 -2.94
N LEU A 58 -6.55 -2.95 -1.63
CA LEU A 58 -5.17 -2.97 -1.17
C LEU A 58 -4.43 -4.23 -1.61
N THR A 59 -5.11 -5.37 -1.75
CA THR A 59 -4.50 -6.60 -2.27
C THR A 59 -3.92 -6.43 -3.66
N GLU A 60 -4.60 -5.69 -4.54
CA GLU A 60 -4.14 -5.40 -5.90
C GLU A 60 -2.95 -4.44 -5.88
N LEU A 61 -3.06 -3.36 -5.10
CA LEU A 61 -1.98 -2.38 -4.97
C LEU A 61 -0.72 -2.97 -4.34
N PHE A 62 -0.88 -3.86 -3.36
CA PHE A 62 0.22 -4.59 -2.74
C PHE A 62 0.85 -5.58 -3.73
N GLN A 63 0.02 -6.30 -4.50
CA GLN A 63 0.52 -7.21 -5.53
C GLN A 63 1.30 -6.46 -6.62
N PHE A 64 0.80 -5.30 -7.06
CA PHE A 64 1.53 -4.41 -7.98
C PHE A 64 2.91 -4.05 -7.42
N ALA A 65 2.99 -3.68 -6.14
CA ALA A 65 4.27 -3.36 -5.51
C ALA A 65 5.25 -4.55 -5.53
N VAL A 66 4.75 -5.77 -5.29
CA VAL A 66 5.54 -7.00 -5.38
C VAL A 66 6.02 -7.25 -6.81
N ASP A 67 5.11 -7.23 -7.79
CA ASP A 67 5.40 -7.53 -9.20
C ASP A 67 6.41 -6.55 -9.81
N HIS A 68 6.33 -5.28 -9.40
CA HIS A 68 7.23 -4.21 -9.87
C HIS A 68 8.46 -3.99 -8.99
N ARG A 69 8.68 -4.86 -7.99
CA ARG A 69 9.81 -4.81 -7.04
C ARG A 69 9.93 -3.46 -6.34
N ILE A 70 8.81 -2.84 -5.99
CA ILE A 70 8.77 -1.67 -5.10
C ILE A 70 9.11 -2.19 -3.69
N PRO A 71 10.21 -1.75 -3.06
CA PRO A 71 10.56 -2.24 -1.73
C PRO A 71 9.54 -1.77 -0.69
N ILE A 72 9.14 -2.70 0.19
CA ILE A 72 8.25 -2.45 1.32
C ILE A 72 9.03 -2.73 2.60
N TYR A 73 9.13 -1.71 3.46
CA TYR A 73 9.80 -1.76 4.76
C TYR A 73 8.75 -1.70 5.87
N VAL A 74 9.08 -2.26 7.03
CA VAL A 74 8.23 -2.30 8.24
C VAL A 74 9.03 -1.80 9.42
#